data_AF-A0A5P9W8W0-F1
#
_entry.id   AF-A0A5P9W8W0-F1
#
_cell.length_a   1.000
_cell.length_b   1.000
_cell.length_c   1.000
_cell.angle_alpha   90.00
_cell.angle_beta   90.00
_cell.angle_gamma   90.00
#
_symmetry.space_group_name_H-M   'P 1'
#
loop_
_entity.id
_entity.type
_entity.pdbx_description
1 polymer ?
#
loop_
_entity_poly.entity_id
_entity_poly.type
_entity_poly.pdbx_seq_one_letter_code
_entity_poly.pdbx_strand_id
1 'polypeptide(L)' 'VIFLIYVYQRWIYPVDRKRVNEFGFGGEDEDQAVTNTD' A
#
# COMPACT_ATOMS: atom_id res chain seq x y z
N VAL A 1 12.13 22.26 -3.18
CA VAL A 1 10.87 22.35 -2.39
C VAL A 1 10.01 21.11 -2.57
N ILE A 2 9.58 20.74 -3.79
CA ILE A 2 8.75 19.54 -4.05
C ILE A 2 9.37 18.24 -3.52
N PHE A 3 10.68 18.06 -3.68
CA PHE A 3 11.40 16.89 -3.15
C PHE A 3 11.26 16.73 -1.61
N LEU A 4 11.32 17.83 -0.86
CA LEU A 4 11.18 17.81 0.60
C LEU A 4 9.75 17.46 1.03
N ILE A 5 8.75 17.91 0.27
CA ILE A 5 7.34 17.59 0.50
C ILE A 5 7.08 16.09 0.29
N TYR A 6 7.66 15.48 -0.75
CA TYR A 6 7.53 14.05 -1.01
C TYR A 6 8.10 13.19 0.12
N VAL A 7 9.28 13.53 0.64
CA VAL A 7 9.89 12.81 1.77
C VAL A 7 9.02 12.95 3.03
N TYR A 8 8.49 14.15 3.30
CA TYR A 8 7.59 14.37 4.44
C TYR A 8 6.31 13.54 4.31
N GLN A 9 5.67 13.53 3.14
CA GLN A 9 4.47 12.72 2.87
C GLN A 9 4.72 11.24 3.14
N ARG A 10 5.85 10.70 2.69
CA ARG A 10 6.19 9.28 2.85
C ARG A 10 6.40 8.87 4.31
N TRP A 11 6.89 9.78 5.16
CA TRP A 11 7.16 9.50 6.57
C TRP A 11 5.95 9.76 7.49
N ILE A 12 5.21 10.84 7.25
CA ILE A 12 4.08 11.23 8.13
C ILE A 12 2.80 10.43 7.83
N TYR A 13 2.64 9.96 6.60
CA TYR A 13 1.44 9.26 6.14
C TYR A 13 1.80 7.82 5.72
N PRO A 14 2.03 6.92 6.70
CA PRO A 14 2.25 5.52 6.39
C PRO A 14 1.00 4.98 5.68
N VAL A 15 1.22 4.32 4.54
CA VAL A 15 0.14 3.65 3.82
C VAL A 15 -0.29 2.47 4.69
N ASP A 16 -1.46 2.58 5.29
CA ASP A 16 -2.08 1.53 6.09
C ASP A 16 -2.59 0.43 5.14
N ARG A 17 -1.69 -0.49 4.77
CA ARG A 17 -1.98 -1.63 3.88
C ARG A 17 -2.97 -2.63 4.49
N LYS A 18 -3.20 -2.55 5.81
CA LYS A 18 -4.15 -3.38 6.55
C LYS A 18 -5.60 -2.90 6.40
N ARG A 19 -5.84 -1.74 5.78
CA ARG A 19 -7.19 -1.29 5.45
C ARG A 19 -7.78 -2.18 4.37
N VAL A 20 -8.65 -3.09 4.80
CA VAL A 20 -9.54 -3.85 3.94
C VAL A 20 -10.66 -2.91 3.47
N ASN A 21 -10.86 -2.82 2.16
CA ASN A 21 -11.98 -2.06 1.58
C ASN A 21 -13.29 -2.85 1.66
N GLU A 22 -14.41 -2.22 1.27
CA GLU A 22 -15.75 -2.82 1.27
C GLU A 22 -15.88 -4.05 0.35
N PHE A 23 -14.90 -4.27 -0.52
CA PHE A 23 -14.82 -5.41 -1.43
C PHE A 23 -13.95 -6.55 -0.88
N GLY A 24 -13.45 -6.43 0.35
CA GLY A 24 -12.64 -7.46 0.99
C GLY A 24 -11.20 -7.51 0.53
N PHE A 25 -10.74 -6.55 -0.28
CA PHE A 25 -9.36 -6.48 -0.74
C PHE A 25 -8.58 -5.51 0.16
N GLY A 26 -7.61 -6.05 0.90
CA GLY A 26 -6.59 -5.26 1.59
C GLY A 26 -5.41 -5.01 0.65
N GLY A 27 -4.63 -3.96 0.90
CA GLY A 27 -3.42 -3.67 0.11
C GLY A 27 -2.32 -4.72 0.23
N GLU A 28 -2.58 -5.85 0.89
CA GLU A 28 -1.69 -7.01 1.10
C GLU A 28 -2.06 -8.20 0.18
N ASP A 29 -3.28 -8.24 -0.39
CA ASP A 29 -3.75 -9.38 -1.20
C ASP A 29 -3.19 -9.37 -2.64
N GLU A 30 -2.73 -8.22 -3.13
CA GLU A 30 -2.10 -8.09 -4.46
C GLU A 30 -0.74 -8.82 -4.52
N ASP A 31 -0.03 -8.96 -3.40
CA ASP A 31 1.27 -9.64 -3.34
C ASP A 31 1.13 -11.18 -3.38
N GLN A 32 -0.05 -11.73 -3.06
CA GLN A 32 -0.32 -13.18 -3.02
C GLN A 32 -0.79 -13.75 -4.36
N ALA A 33 -1.26 -12.92 -5.29
CA ALA A 33 -1.79 -13.37 -6.58
C ALA A 33 -0.70 -13.77 -7.60
N VAL A 34 0.55 -13.35 -7.40
CA VAL A 34 1.68 -13.65 -8.30
C VAL A 34 2.43 -14.95 -7.98
N THR A 35 2.08 -15.67 -6.90
CA THR A 35 2.84 -16.84 -6.44
C THR A 35 2.19 -18.20 -6.75
N ASN A 36 0.95 -18.26 -7.27
CA ASN A 36 0.28 -19.52 -7.57
C ASN A 36 -0.13 -19.63 -9.05
N THR A 37 0.85 -19.78 -9.93
CA THR A 37 0.63 -20.33 -11.29
C THR A 37 1.76 -21.32 -11.57
N ASP A 38 1.59 -22.55 -11.07
CA ASP A 38 2.18 -23.78 -11.64
C ASP A 38 1.13 -24.44 -12.54
#